data_AF-A0A328TQJ5-F1
#
_entry.id   AF-A0A328TQJ5-F1
#
_cell.length_a   1.000
_cell.length_b   1.000
_cell.length_c   1.000
_cell.angle_alpha   90.00
_cell.angle_beta   90.00
_cell.angle_gamma   90.00
#
_symmetry.space_group_name_H-M   'P 1'
#
loop_
_entity.id
_entity.type
_entity.pdbx_description
1 polymer ?
#
loop_
_entity_poly.entity_id
_entity_poly.type
_entity_poly.pdbx_seq_one_letter_code
_entity_poly.pdbx_strand_id
1 'polypeptide(L)' 'MLSEYYSGKKVYQVIKPHHYFSVHVSYRWRLLSKDKGRRWELMTHERYNKQYRI' A
#
# COMPACT_ATOMS: atom_id res chain seq x y z
N MET A 1 0.47 -14.00 10.95
CA MET A 1 0.82 -13.33 9.69
C MET A 1 -0.32 -13.32 8.64
N LEU A 2 -1.23 -14.31 8.59
CA LEU A 2 -2.47 -14.22 7.79
C LEU A 2 -3.72 -13.82 8.61
N SER A 3 -3.72 -14.11 9.91
CA SER A 3 -4.89 -13.86 10.79
C SER A 3 -5.20 -12.37 11.00
N GLU A 4 -4.19 -11.50 10.91
CA GLU A 4 -4.38 -10.05 11.08
C GLU A 4 -5.06 -9.40 9.87
N TYR A 5 -4.95 -10.00 8.69
CA TYR A 5 -5.63 -9.53 7.48
C TYR A 5 -7.15 -9.74 7.58
N TYR A 6 -7.58 -10.89 8.11
CA TYR A 6 -9.00 -11.18 8.37
C TYR A 6 -9.56 -10.45 9.61
N SER A 7 -8.69 -9.97 10.49
CA SER A 7 -9.06 -9.26 11.73
C SER A 7 -9.56 -7.83 11.52
N GLY A 8 -9.58 -7.30 10.28
CA GLY A 8 -9.97 -5.91 10.03
C GLY A 8 -8.99 -4.88 10.62
N LYS A 9 -7.79 -5.32 11.03
CA LYS A 9 -6.72 -4.39 11.41
C LYS A 9 -6.34 -3.57 10.19
N LYS A 10 -6.07 -2.28 10.39
CA LYS A 10 -5.57 -1.39 9.33
C LYS A 10 -4.17 -1.86 8.91
N VAL A 11 -4.10 -2.75 7.92
CA VAL A 11 -2.85 -3.30 7.36
C VAL A 11 -2.17 -2.32 6.40
N TYR A 12 -2.65 -1.07 6.34
CA TYR A 12 -2.15 -0.03 5.45
C TYR A 12 -1.26 0.96 6.20
N GLN A 13 -0.16 1.33 5.56
CA GLN A 13 0.75 2.39 5.97
C GLN A 13 0.37 3.69 5.26
N VAL A 14 0.49 4.83 5.94
CA VAL A 14 0.26 6.15 5.32
C VAL A 14 1.57 6.74 4.85
N ILE A 15 1.65 7.07 3.57
CA ILE A 15 2.78 7.73 2.91
C ILE A 15 2.53 9.24 2.89
N LYS A 16 3.41 9.99 3.56
CA LYS A 16 3.45 11.45 3.52
C LYS A 16 4.30 11.93 2.33
N PRO A 17 4.10 13.16 1.81
CA PRO A 17 3.13 14.18 2.25
C PRO A 17 1.71 13.99 1.68
N HIS A 18 1.56 13.18 0.63
CA HIS A 18 0.29 13.08 -0.11
C HIS A 18 -0.80 12.25 0.59
N HIS A 19 -0.52 11.67 1.76
CA HIS A 19 -1.44 10.82 2.52
C HIS A 19 -1.94 9.60 1.72
N TYR A 20 -1.09 9.03 0.87
CA TYR A 20 -1.39 7.78 0.18
C TYR A 20 -1.38 6.60 1.15
N PHE A 21 -2.17 5.56 0.89
CA PHE A 21 -2.15 4.34 1.67
C PHE A 21 -1.42 3.24 0.93
N SER A 22 -0.51 2.52 1.59
CA SER A 22 0.18 1.38 1.03
C SER A 22 0.01 0.13 1.88
N VAL A 23 -0.31 -1.00 1.25
CA VAL A 23 -0.37 -2.31 1.90
C VAL A 23 0.72 -3.18 1.30
N HIS A 24 1.49 -3.82 2.18
CA HIS A 24 2.47 -4.81 1.79
C HIS A 24 1.77 -6.16 1.60
N VAL A 25 1.61 -6.60 0.36
CA VAL A 25 0.92 -7.86 0.04
C VAL A 25 1.90 -9.02 0.02
N SER A 26 3.07 -8.83 -0.61
CA SER A 26 4.17 -9.80 -0.62
C SER A 26 5.48 -9.12 -1.02
N TYR A 27 6.60 -9.84 -1.00
CA TYR A 27 7.94 -9.30 -1.24
C TYR A 27 8.07 -8.40 -2.49
N ARG A 28 7.38 -8.75 -3.58
CA ARG A 28 7.44 -7.99 -4.84
C ARG A 28 6.23 -7.08 -5.07
N TRP A 29 5.17 -7.22 -4.27
CA TRP A 29 3.87 -6.62 -4.55
C TRP A 29 3.40 -5.71 -3.43
N ARG A 30 3.03 -4.49 -3.81
CA ARG A 30 2.43 -3.50 -2.93
C ARG A 30 1.12 -3.03 -3.54
N LEU A 31 0.10 -2.87 -2.70
CA LEU A 31 -1.09 -2.11 -3.09
C LEU A 31 -0.86 -0.66 -2.69
N LEU A 32 -1.15 0.26 -3.60
CA LEU A 32 -1.16 1.69 -3.31
C LEU A 32 -2.57 2.23 -3.54
N SER A 33 -3.04 3.03 -2.61
CA SER A 33 -4.26 3.82 -2.76
C SER A 33 -3.92 5.30 -2.62
N LYS A 34 -4.18 6.06 -3.68
CA LYS A 34 -4.03 7.53 -3.65
C LYS A 34 -5.29 8.23 -3.16
N ASP A 35 -6.43 7.56 -3.28
CA ASP A 35 -7.76 8.08 -2.95
C ASP A 35 -8.24 7.68 -1.54
N LYS A 36 -7.33 7.68 -0.55
CA LYS A 36 -7.65 7.33 0.85
C LYS A 36 -8.38 5.98 1.01
N GLY A 37 -8.01 4.98 0.23
CA GLY A 37 -8.56 3.62 0.31
C GLY A 37 -9.77 3.34 -0.58
N ARG A 38 -10.23 4.31 -1.39
CA ARG A 38 -11.34 4.09 -2.35
C ARG A 38 -10.96 3.20 -3.53
N ARG A 39 -9.73 3.32 -4.01
CA ARG A 39 -9.19 2.52 -5.12
C ARG A 39 -7.81 2.01 -4.74
N TRP A 40 -7.55 0.75 -5.09
CA TRP A 40 -6.28 0.10 -4.80
C TRP A 40 -5.64 -0.33 -6.11
N GLU A 41 -4.47 0.22 -6.39
CA GLU A 41 -3.64 -0.17 -7.53
C GLU A 41 -2.59 -1.18 -7.05
N LEU A 42 -2.61 -2.38 -7.61
CA LEU A 42 -1.56 -3.37 -7.40
C LEU A 42 -0.34 -2.99 -8.24
N MET A 43 0.81 -2.87 -7.58
CA MET A 43 2.05 -2.49 -8.23
C MET A 43 3.24 -3.29 -7.71
N THR A 44 4.23 -3.44 -8.59
CA THR A 44 5.50 -4.04 -8.22
C THR A 44 6.33 -3.08 -7.37
N HIS A 45 7.28 -3.63 -6.61
CA HIS A 45 8.22 -2.86 -5.79
C HIS A 45 8.93 -1.75 -6.59
N GLU A 46 9.33 -2.04 -7.83
CA GLU A 46 10.00 -1.07 -8.69
C GLU A 46 9.10 0.11 -9.07
N ARG A 47 7.85 -0.17 -9.45
CA ARG A 47 6.87 0.87 -9.80
C ARG A 47 6.48 1.70 -8.59
N TYR A 48 6.37 1.06 -7.42
CA TYR A 48 6.18 1.75 -6.14
C TYR A 48 7.34 2.70 -5.81
N ASN A 49 8.59 2.24 -5.94
CA ASN A 49 9.77 3.07 -5.65
C ASN A 49 9.85 4.28 -6.60
N LYS A 50 9.47 4.12 -7.87
CA LYS A 50 9.39 5.24 -8.84
C LYS A 50 8.33 6.28 -8.46
N GLN A 51 7.26 5.87 -7.78
CA GLN A 51 6.22 6.79 -7.28
C GLN A 51 6.58 7.49 -5.98
N TYR A 52 7.47 6.89 -5.18
CA TYR A 52 7.92 7.43 -3.91
C TYR A 52 9.15 8.35 -4.06
N ARG A 53 9.99 8.11 -5.07
CA ARG A 53 11.18 8.92 -5.35
C ARG A 53 10.80 10.22 -6.07
N ILE A 54 10.32 11.19 -5.30
CA ILE A 54 10.36 12.62 -5.64
C ILE A 54 11.55 13.22 -4.89
#